data_AF-A0A520BFZ0-F1
#
_entry.id   AF-A0A520BFZ0-F1
#
_cell.length_a   1.000
_cell.length_b   1.000
_cell.length_c   1.000
_cell.angle_alpha   90.00
_cell.angle_beta   90.00
_cell.angle_gamma   90.00
#
_symmetry.space_group_name_H-M   'P 1'
#
loop_
_entity.id
_entity.type
_entity.pdbx_description
1 polymer ?
#
loop_
_entity_poly.entity_id
_entity_poly.type
_entity_poly.pdbx_seq_one_letter_code
_entity_poly.pdbx_strand_id
1 'polypeptide(L)'
;MPVFPLIVVAIVFFLTKTQRSFINKKPKPVYELTEGLAKIEGTVNAPKIFETPYFKQQCIAYTYEEGYITYDSETGSEHENNTLRKEDFQDFYLRNATGEVKVILTQLNLSFLPAKTDTLRSLKYAVDDIRYTERTLKNGDFISVMGYAVRNSFNEFELREQENKPLVIGTQDFEDKTRKAFRVFKSLMPYLILMYVGVNYFLFAPIKIHIVESEIFPYFSIFGMPILAIILGLIGNRFDGFAKLILTNLGGICFSAFFLSFPLICFFYIIKLEFTRIFCIWATIVICTTLAFAMNYNRLNGVFEKDTSA
;
A
#
# COMPACT_ATOMS: atom_id res chain seq x y z
N MET A 1 5.98 -13.78 -25.15
CA MET A 1 6.32 -12.63 -24.27
C MET A 1 5.38 -12.71 -23.07
N PRO A 2 5.85 -12.78 -21.82
CA PRO A 2 4.99 -12.85 -20.64
C PRO A 2 4.37 -11.46 -20.45
N VAL A 3 3.12 -11.33 -20.91
CA VAL A 3 2.30 -10.11 -20.82
C VAL A 3 1.82 -9.87 -19.38
N PHE A 4 1.87 -10.91 -18.54
CA PHE A 4 1.34 -10.88 -17.18
C PHE A 4 1.88 -9.73 -16.30
N PRO A 5 3.19 -9.43 -16.23
CA PRO A 5 3.67 -8.31 -15.42
C PRO A 5 3.21 -6.93 -15.93
N LEU A 6 3.06 -6.77 -17.26
CA LEU A 6 2.49 -5.56 -17.84
C LEU A 6 1.01 -5.40 -17.48
N ILE A 7 0.25 -6.50 -17.47
CA ILE A 7 -1.15 -6.52 -17.03
C ILE A 7 -1.23 -6.14 -15.55
N VAL A 8 -0.38 -6.70 -14.68
CA VAL A 8 -0.36 -6.35 -13.25
C VAL A 8 -0.06 -4.87 -13.04
N VAL A 9 0.94 -4.30 -13.74
CA VAL A 9 1.26 -2.87 -13.66
C VAL A 9 0.08 -2.01 -14.14
N ALA A 10 -0.58 -2.41 -15.23
CA ALA A 10 -1.77 -1.72 -15.73
C ALA A 10 -2.91 -1.76 -14.69
N ILE A 11 -3.19 -2.93 -14.12
CA ILE A 11 -4.22 -3.11 -13.07
C ILE A 11 -3.92 -2.21 -11.88
N VAL A 12 -2.70 -2.24 -11.34
CA VAL A 12 -2.29 -1.39 -10.21
C VAL A 12 -2.44 0.10 -10.56
N PHE A 13 -2.07 0.50 -11.78
CA PHE A 13 -2.21 1.88 -12.24
C PHE A 13 -3.68 2.32 -12.28
N PHE A 14 -4.59 1.45 -12.72
CA PHE A 14 -6.03 1.71 -12.73
C PHE A 14 -6.63 1.72 -11.31
N LEU A 15 -6.29 0.75 -10.47
CA LEU A 15 -6.80 0.65 -9.10
C LEU A 15 -6.35 1.82 -8.21
N THR A 16 -5.15 2.36 -8.44
CA THR A 16 -4.60 3.47 -7.65
C THR A 16 -4.95 4.86 -8.21
N LYS A 17 -5.77 4.96 -9.27
CA LYS A 17 -6.10 6.22 -9.93
C LYS A 17 -6.66 7.27 -8.97
N THR A 18 -7.60 6.87 -8.11
CA THR A 18 -8.25 7.78 -7.14
C THR A 18 -7.28 8.27 -6.07
N GLN A 19 -6.48 7.35 -5.48
CA GLN A 19 -5.43 7.70 -4.51
C GLN A 19 -4.42 8.68 -5.12
N ARG A 20 -3.97 8.41 -6.36
CA ARG A 20 -3.04 9.29 -7.08
C ARG A 20 -3.63 10.65 -7.38
N SER A 21 -4.90 10.72 -7.78
CA SER A 21 -5.59 11.99 -7.98
C SER A 21 -5.65 12.79 -6.67
N PHE A 22 -6.02 12.13 -5.58
CA PHE A 22 -6.16 12.73 -4.24
C PHE A 22 -4.85 13.34 -3.72
N ILE A 23 -3.74 12.59 -3.77
CA ILE A 23 -2.43 13.06 -3.27
C ILE A 23 -1.77 14.14 -4.14
N ASN A 24 -2.07 14.16 -5.44
CA ASN A 24 -1.45 15.09 -6.40
C ASN A 24 -2.23 16.40 -6.51
N LYS A 25 -3.53 16.38 -6.18
CA LYS A 25 -4.34 17.59 -6.14
C LYS A 25 -3.89 18.43 -4.95
N LYS A 26 -3.50 19.68 -5.21
CA LYS A 26 -3.18 20.63 -4.14
C LYS A 26 -4.47 21.13 -3.49
N PRO A 27 -4.51 21.25 -2.16
CA PRO A 27 -5.60 21.93 -1.47
C PRO A 27 -5.72 23.37 -2.00
N LYS A 28 -6.96 23.84 -2.14
CA LYS A 28 -7.28 25.23 -2.48
C LYS A 28 -7.90 25.93 -1.28
N PRO A 29 -7.73 27.25 -1.15
CA PRO A 29 -8.54 28.02 -0.21
C PRO A 29 -9.99 28.10 -0.70
N VAL A 30 -10.93 28.25 0.24
CA VAL A 30 -12.37 28.27 -0.03
C VAL A 30 -12.75 29.45 -0.94
N TYR A 31 -12.13 30.61 -0.76
CA TYR A 31 -12.40 31.79 -1.60
C TYR A 31 -11.92 31.66 -3.06
N GLU A 32 -11.03 30.70 -3.38
CA GLU A 32 -10.59 30.41 -4.77
C GLU A 32 -11.34 29.23 -5.41
N LEU A 33 -12.42 28.77 -4.76
CA LEU A 33 -13.25 27.73 -5.33
C LEU A 33 -13.83 28.19 -6.66
N THR A 34 -13.70 27.31 -7.63
CA THR A 34 -14.22 27.42 -8.99
C THR A 34 -14.89 26.10 -9.31
N GLU A 35 -15.87 26.10 -10.21
CA GLU A 35 -16.52 24.86 -10.61
C GLU A 35 -15.50 23.87 -11.16
N GLY A 36 -15.58 22.62 -10.72
CA GLY A 36 -14.58 21.63 -11.07
C GLY A 36 -14.13 20.77 -9.89
N LEU A 37 -13.23 19.83 -10.18
CA LEU A 37 -12.61 19.01 -9.14
C LEU A 37 -11.73 19.89 -8.25
N ALA A 38 -12.04 19.95 -6.97
CA ALA A 38 -11.31 20.71 -5.95
C ALA A 38 -10.92 19.79 -4.79
N LYS A 39 -9.90 20.22 -4.04
CA LYS A 39 -9.49 19.60 -2.78
C LYS A 39 -9.44 20.70 -1.74
N ILE A 40 -10.08 20.49 -0.60
CA ILE A 40 -10.10 21.43 0.52
C ILE A 40 -9.64 20.69 1.77
N GLU A 41 -8.80 21.35 2.55
CA GLU A 41 -8.41 20.89 3.89
C GLU A 41 -9.11 21.75 4.93
N GLY A 42 -9.58 21.12 6.02
CA GLY A 42 -10.23 21.83 7.09
C GLY A 42 -10.73 20.92 8.20
N THR A 43 -11.38 21.56 9.16
CA THR A 43 -11.99 20.91 10.32
C THR A 43 -13.44 20.58 10.04
N VAL A 44 -13.83 19.36 10.39
CA VAL A 44 -15.20 18.86 10.23
C VAL A 44 -16.15 19.46 11.26
N ASN A 45 -17.32 19.87 10.78
CA ASN A 45 -18.43 20.33 11.61
C ASN A 45 -19.78 19.82 11.05
N ALA A 46 -20.54 19.10 11.87
CA ALA A 46 -21.87 18.62 11.53
C ALA A 46 -22.82 18.66 12.73
N PRO A 47 -24.13 18.85 12.50
CA PRO A 47 -25.11 19.05 13.57
C PRO A 47 -25.50 17.76 14.31
N LYS A 48 -25.62 16.64 13.59
CA LYS A 48 -26.03 15.36 14.19
C LYS A 48 -24.80 14.59 14.71
N ILE A 49 -24.98 13.80 15.75
CA ILE A 49 -23.97 12.85 16.23
C ILE A 49 -24.59 11.46 16.18
N PHE A 50 -23.83 10.51 15.66
CA PHE A 50 -24.11 9.08 15.66
C PHE A 50 -23.20 8.38 16.68
N GLU A 51 -23.61 7.19 17.10
CA GLU A 51 -22.81 6.33 17.96
C GLU A 51 -22.55 5.00 17.25
N THR A 52 -21.29 4.57 17.21
CA THR A 52 -20.96 3.32 16.49
C THR A 52 -21.49 2.08 17.22
N PRO A 53 -21.90 1.02 16.48
CA PRO A 53 -22.58 -0.13 17.08
C PRO A 53 -21.78 -0.86 18.17
N TYR A 54 -20.50 -1.13 17.93
CA TYR A 54 -19.64 -1.91 18.82
C TYR A 54 -18.79 -1.04 19.74
N PHE A 55 -17.96 -0.15 19.17
CA PHE A 55 -16.99 0.64 19.94
C PHE A 55 -17.58 1.87 20.65
N LYS A 56 -18.87 2.15 20.46
CA LYS A 56 -19.60 3.26 21.10
C LYS A 56 -18.95 4.63 20.87
N GLN A 57 -18.40 4.83 19.67
CA GLN A 57 -17.75 6.10 19.34
C GLN A 57 -18.77 7.12 18.84
N GLN A 58 -18.71 8.33 19.40
CA GLN A 58 -19.43 9.48 18.87
C GLN A 58 -18.76 9.97 17.58
N CYS A 59 -19.53 10.07 16.50
CA CYS A 59 -19.05 10.42 15.17
C CYS A 59 -20.15 11.09 14.33
N ILE A 60 -19.79 11.68 13.21
CA ILE A 60 -20.72 12.27 12.24
C ILE A 60 -20.96 11.38 11.03
N ALA A 61 -20.09 10.40 10.82
CA ALA A 61 -20.26 9.33 9.84
C ALA A 61 -19.44 8.11 10.28
N TYR A 62 -19.93 6.90 9.98
CA TYR A 62 -19.18 5.67 10.21
C TYR A 62 -19.50 4.58 9.18
N THR A 63 -18.50 3.75 8.90
CA THR A 63 -18.69 2.42 8.30
C THR A 63 -18.29 1.38 9.34
N TYR A 64 -19.19 0.46 9.65
CA TYR A 64 -18.99 -0.65 10.58
C TYR A 64 -19.13 -1.97 9.83
N GLU A 65 -18.17 -2.87 10.04
CA GLU A 65 -18.09 -4.19 9.44
C GLU A 65 -17.89 -5.22 10.56
N GLU A 66 -18.71 -6.27 10.55
CA GLU A 66 -18.62 -7.42 11.45
C GLU A 66 -18.34 -8.66 10.63
N GLY A 67 -17.12 -9.18 10.75
CA GLY A 67 -16.59 -10.30 9.99
C GLY A 67 -16.44 -11.55 10.85
N TYR A 68 -16.95 -12.69 10.39
CA TYR A 68 -16.68 -14.00 11.04
C TYR A 68 -15.38 -14.59 10.51
N ILE A 69 -14.39 -14.75 11.40
CA ILE A 69 -13.09 -15.34 11.10
C ILE A 69 -13.13 -16.83 11.38
N THR A 70 -12.96 -17.60 10.31
CA THR A 70 -12.57 -19.01 10.36
C THR A 70 -11.06 -19.15 10.26
N TYR A 71 -10.51 -20.13 10.95
CA TYR A 71 -9.11 -20.51 10.84
C TYR A 71 -9.00 -21.81 10.05
N ASP A 72 -8.19 -21.82 9.01
CA ASP A 72 -7.82 -23.05 8.33
C ASP A 72 -6.97 -23.91 9.28
N SER A 73 -7.45 -25.12 9.57
CA SER A 73 -6.80 -26.07 10.47
C SER A 73 -5.44 -26.56 9.98
N GLU A 74 -5.15 -26.50 8.68
CA GLU A 74 -3.90 -26.97 8.10
C GLU A 74 -2.84 -25.86 7.99
N THR A 75 -3.27 -24.67 7.57
CA THR A 75 -2.35 -23.54 7.30
C THR A 75 -2.32 -22.50 8.42
N GLY A 76 -3.30 -22.52 9.34
CA GLY A 76 -3.51 -21.48 10.34
C GLY A 76 -3.95 -20.14 9.75
N SER A 77 -4.33 -20.11 8.47
CA SER A 77 -4.70 -18.87 7.78
C SER A 77 -6.12 -18.43 8.16
N GLU A 78 -6.29 -17.11 8.30
CA GLU A 78 -7.58 -16.48 8.62
C GLU A 78 -8.40 -16.28 7.35
N HIS A 79 -9.66 -16.71 7.38
CA HIS A 79 -10.64 -16.47 6.33
C HIS A 79 -11.87 -15.79 6.90
N GLU A 80 -12.27 -14.68 6.28
CA GLU A 80 -13.48 -13.93 6.64
C GLU A 80 -14.62 -14.38 5.73
N ASN A 81 -15.62 -15.07 6.28
CA ASN A 81 -16.66 -15.73 5.47
C ASN A 81 -17.94 -14.92 5.31
N ASN A 82 -18.23 -14.01 6.23
CA ASN A 82 -19.45 -13.21 6.22
C ASN A 82 -19.16 -11.85 6.85
N THR A 83 -19.43 -10.77 6.12
CA THR A 83 -19.26 -9.40 6.61
C THR A 83 -20.62 -8.71 6.66
N LEU A 84 -21.15 -8.49 7.87
CA LEU A 84 -22.29 -7.60 8.05
C LEU A 84 -21.78 -6.16 8.04
N ARG A 85 -22.31 -5.36 7.11
CA ARG A 85 -21.93 -3.95 6.97
C ARG A 85 -23.09 -3.03 7.38
N LYS A 86 -22.77 -2.03 8.19
CA LYS A 86 -23.67 -0.92 8.58
C LYS A 86 -22.98 0.41 8.33
N GLU A 87 -23.73 1.39 7.88
CA GLU A 87 -23.23 2.75 7.67
C GLU A 87 -24.30 3.77 8.05
N ASP A 88 -23.88 4.86 8.67
CA ASP A 88 -24.68 6.07 8.84
C ASP A 88 -23.79 7.27 8.55
N PHE A 89 -24.37 8.29 7.93
CA PHE A 89 -23.69 9.53 7.60
C PHE A 89 -24.67 10.68 7.42
N GLN A 90 -24.12 11.89 7.32
CA GLN A 90 -24.84 13.11 7.02
C GLN A 90 -23.95 14.05 6.21
N ASP A 91 -24.56 15.02 5.55
CA ASP A 91 -23.83 16.16 5.02
C ASP A 91 -23.16 16.94 6.15
N PHE A 92 -21.98 17.49 5.88
CA PHE A 92 -21.21 18.22 6.87
C PHE A 92 -20.55 19.44 6.25
N TYR A 93 -20.01 20.30 7.11
CA TYR A 93 -19.24 21.47 6.71
C TYR A 93 -17.76 21.24 6.98
N LEU A 94 -16.94 21.71 6.05
CA LEU A 94 -15.50 21.76 6.20
C LEU A 94 -15.09 23.22 6.38
N ARG A 95 -14.53 23.53 7.54
CA ARG A 95 -14.15 24.89 7.92
C ARG A 95 -12.64 25.04 7.99
N ASN A 96 -12.11 26.09 7.40
CA ASN A 96 -10.71 26.48 7.55
C ASN A 96 -10.57 28.00 7.68
N ALA A 97 -9.33 28.52 7.69
CA ALA A 97 -9.07 29.95 7.82
C ALA A 97 -9.66 30.81 6.69
N THR A 98 -10.03 30.18 5.56
CA THR A 98 -10.42 30.86 4.32
C THR A 98 -11.92 30.82 4.06
N GLY A 99 -12.68 30.10 4.88
CA GLY A 99 -14.14 30.00 4.77
C GLY A 99 -14.66 28.65 5.25
N GLU A 100 -15.93 28.41 4.92
CA GLU A 100 -16.63 27.16 5.16
C GLU A 100 -17.26 26.68 3.85
N VAL A 101 -17.19 25.37 3.60
CA VAL A 101 -17.78 24.75 2.40
C VAL A 101 -18.60 23.54 2.82
N LYS A 102 -19.81 23.41 2.27
CA LYS A 102 -20.67 22.24 2.52
C LYS A 102 -20.20 21.05 1.69
N VAL A 103 -20.19 19.88 2.30
CA VAL A 103 -19.87 18.60 1.68
C VAL A 103 -21.15 17.76 1.66
N ILE A 104 -21.60 17.42 0.45
CA ILE A 104 -22.81 16.63 0.21
C ILE A 104 -22.42 15.17 -0.03
N LEU A 105 -22.91 14.28 0.83
CA LEU A 105 -22.61 12.85 0.75
C LEU A 105 -23.76 12.09 0.06
N THR A 106 -23.47 11.48 -1.08
CA THR A 106 -24.34 10.52 -1.77
C THR A 106 -24.03 9.08 -1.36
N GLN A 107 -22.76 8.79 -1.14
CA GLN A 107 -22.24 7.50 -0.69
C GLN A 107 -21.11 7.72 0.30
N LEU A 108 -21.02 6.87 1.32
CA LEU A 108 -19.97 6.95 2.31
C LEU A 108 -18.73 6.16 1.87
N ASN A 109 -17.63 6.87 1.61
CA ASN A 109 -16.34 6.25 1.37
C ASN A 109 -15.29 6.79 2.34
N LEU A 110 -15.08 6.03 3.42
CA LEU A 110 -14.09 6.33 4.45
C LEU A 110 -12.80 5.51 4.29
N SER A 111 -12.55 4.91 3.13
CA SER A 111 -11.43 3.97 2.94
C SER A 111 -10.04 4.57 3.23
N PHE A 112 -9.89 5.89 3.16
CA PHE A 112 -8.63 6.59 3.44
C PHE A 112 -8.55 7.12 4.89
N LEU A 113 -9.52 6.77 5.73
CA LEU A 113 -9.49 6.99 7.17
C LEU A 113 -8.96 5.74 7.89
N PRO A 114 -8.33 5.92 9.07
CA PRO A 114 -7.84 4.80 9.85
C PRO A 114 -8.97 3.86 10.25
N ALA A 115 -8.71 2.55 10.17
CA ALA A 115 -9.60 1.51 10.66
C ALA A 115 -9.25 1.17 12.11
N LYS A 116 -10.26 1.09 12.96
CA LYS A 116 -10.15 0.50 14.29
C LYS A 116 -10.71 -0.91 14.25
N THR A 117 -9.94 -1.87 14.72
CA THR A 117 -10.28 -3.29 14.68
C THR A 117 -10.20 -3.91 16.06
N ASP A 118 -11.15 -4.76 16.40
CA ASP A 118 -11.14 -5.61 17.58
C ASP A 118 -11.63 -7.00 17.22
N THR A 119 -11.03 -8.04 17.80
CA THR A 119 -11.35 -9.44 17.48
C THR A 119 -11.74 -10.16 18.77
N LEU A 120 -13.01 -10.50 18.90
CA LEU A 120 -13.50 -11.35 19.98
C LEU A 120 -13.19 -12.81 19.66
N ARG A 121 -12.29 -13.38 20.45
CA ARG A 121 -11.92 -14.78 20.32
C ARG A 121 -12.89 -15.69 21.03
N SER A 122 -13.42 -16.68 20.32
CA SER A 122 -14.23 -17.72 20.92
C SER A 122 -13.35 -18.77 21.58
N LEU A 123 -13.61 -19.08 22.86
CA LEU A 123 -12.97 -20.19 23.57
C LEU A 123 -13.62 -21.55 23.24
N LYS A 124 -14.71 -21.56 22.46
CA LYS A 124 -15.43 -22.79 22.10
C LYS A 124 -14.83 -23.38 20.83
N TYR A 125 -14.63 -24.69 20.85
CA TYR A 125 -14.18 -25.45 19.67
C TYR A 125 -15.16 -25.28 18.49
N ALA A 126 -14.62 -25.03 17.30
CA ALA A 126 -15.37 -24.86 16.04
C ALA A 126 -16.41 -23.72 16.06
N VAL A 127 -16.12 -22.63 16.76
CA VAL A 127 -16.90 -21.38 16.69
C VAL A 127 -15.99 -20.28 16.18
N ASP A 128 -16.42 -19.60 15.12
CA ASP A 128 -15.69 -18.52 14.47
C ASP A 128 -15.43 -17.35 15.43
N ASP A 129 -14.25 -16.76 15.30
CA ASP A 129 -13.94 -15.49 15.96
C ASP A 129 -14.71 -14.36 15.26
N ILE A 130 -15.04 -13.29 15.98
CA ILE A 130 -15.76 -12.16 15.39
C ILE A 130 -14.83 -10.94 15.36
N ARG A 131 -14.60 -10.41 14.16
CA ARG A 131 -13.84 -9.17 13.93
C ARG A 131 -14.78 -8.00 13.72
N TYR A 132 -14.63 -6.99 14.55
CA TYR A 132 -15.28 -5.71 14.41
C TYR A 132 -14.31 -4.72 13.81
N THR A 133 -14.65 -4.16 12.65
CA THR A 133 -13.88 -3.10 11.99
C THR A 133 -14.75 -1.87 11.86
N GLU A 134 -14.25 -0.72 12.31
CA GLU A 134 -14.93 0.57 12.09
C GLU A 134 -13.99 1.62 11.51
N ARG A 135 -14.55 2.50 10.68
CA ARG A 135 -13.94 3.77 10.30
C ARG A 135 -14.93 4.87 10.64
N THR A 136 -14.44 5.93 11.27
CA THR A 136 -15.29 7.02 11.76
C THR A 136 -14.76 8.36 11.29
N LEU A 137 -15.67 9.32 11.12
CA LEU A 137 -15.38 10.72 10.95
C LEU A 137 -16.03 11.51 12.08
N LYS A 138 -15.31 12.38 12.78
CA LYS A 138 -15.79 13.08 13.97
C LYS A 138 -15.78 14.60 13.77
N ASN A 139 -16.61 15.27 14.56
CA ASN A 139 -16.51 16.72 14.71
C ASN A 139 -15.13 17.08 15.26
N GLY A 140 -14.50 18.10 14.68
CA GLY A 140 -13.16 18.52 15.05
C GLY A 140 -12.02 17.82 14.32
N ASP A 141 -12.29 16.74 13.56
CA ASP A 141 -11.25 16.07 12.77
C ASP A 141 -10.72 17.02 11.68
N PHE A 142 -9.39 17.09 11.54
CA PHE A 142 -8.74 17.80 10.45
C PHE A 142 -8.51 16.83 9.29
N ILE A 143 -9.20 17.06 8.17
CA ILE A 143 -9.21 16.17 7.01
C ILE A 143 -8.98 16.95 5.71
N SER A 144 -8.66 16.19 4.66
CA SER A 144 -8.75 16.65 3.27
C SER A 144 -9.94 15.99 2.57
N VAL A 145 -10.74 16.80 1.88
CA VAL A 145 -11.85 16.36 1.03
C VAL A 145 -11.57 16.75 -0.42
N MET A 146 -11.56 15.76 -1.32
CA MET A 146 -11.53 15.99 -2.76
C MET A 146 -12.90 15.67 -3.35
N GLY A 147 -13.53 16.65 -4.00
CA GLY A 147 -14.87 16.53 -4.59
C GLY A 147 -15.06 17.48 -5.76
N TYR A 148 -16.21 17.38 -6.42
CA TYR A 148 -16.57 18.33 -7.47
C TYR A 148 -17.26 19.54 -6.86
N ALA A 149 -16.63 20.71 -6.98
CA ALA A 149 -17.19 21.98 -6.57
C ALA A 149 -18.25 22.43 -7.57
N VAL A 150 -19.42 22.75 -7.07
CA VAL A 150 -20.60 23.18 -7.82
C VAL A 150 -21.25 24.35 -7.12
N ARG A 151 -21.98 25.19 -7.86
CA ARG A 151 -22.81 26.22 -7.25
C ARG A 151 -24.20 25.70 -6.92
N ASN A 152 -24.69 26.03 -5.73
CA ASN A 152 -26.07 25.79 -5.34
C ASN A 152 -26.99 26.93 -5.81
N SER A 153 -28.28 26.86 -5.46
CA SER A 153 -29.27 27.89 -5.79
C SER A 153 -28.99 29.26 -5.18
N PHE A 154 -28.18 29.31 -4.12
CA PHE A 154 -27.75 30.52 -3.43
C PHE A 154 -26.40 31.05 -3.93
N ASN A 155 -25.88 30.48 -5.03
CA ASN A 155 -24.59 30.85 -5.62
C ASN A 155 -23.37 30.57 -4.71
N GLU A 156 -23.54 29.71 -3.71
CA GLU A 156 -22.48 29.23 -2.83
C GLU A 156 -21.90 27.92 -3.38
N PHE A 157 -20.61 27.66 -3.09
CA PHE A 157 -19.96 26.42 -3.50
C PHE A 157 -20.27 25.29 -2.53
N GLU A 158 -20.57 24.12 -3.09
CA GLU A 158 -20.69 22.85 -2.37
C GLU A 158 -19.78 21.80 -3.03
N LEU A 159 -19.21 20.91 -2.23
CA LEU A 159 -18.46 19.75 -2.71
C LEU A 159 -19.39 18.55 -2.76
N ARG A 160 -19.54 17.95 -3.93
CA ARG A 160 -20.33 16.72 -4.11
C ARG A 160 -19.65 15.70 -5.00
N GLU A 161 -20.15 14.49 -4.96
CA GLU A 161 -19.87 13.48 -5.98
C GLU A 161 -20.48 13.91 -7.34
N GLN A 162 -19.79 13.60 -8.44
CA GLN A 162 -20.30 13.79 -9.80
C GLN A 162 -19.97 12.54 -10.61
N GLU A 163 -20.79 12.16 -11.59
CA GLU A 163 -20.60 10.96 -12.43
C GLU A 163 -19.13 10.65 -12.75
N ASN A 164 -18.66 9.47 -12.32
CA ASN A 164 -17.27 8.98 -12.45
C ASN A 164 -16.18 9.79 -11.71
N LYS A 165 -16.54 10.73 -10.85
CA LYS A 165 -15.65 11.53 -10.00
C LYS A 165 -16.06 11.36 -8.53
N PRO A 166 -15.37 10.46 -7.80
CA PRO A 166 -15.72 10.16 -6.42
C PRO A 166 -15.44 11.36 -5.52
N LEU A 167 -16.29 11.53 -4.50
CA LEU A 167 -15.96 12.32 -3.33
C LEU A 167 -15.07 11.47 -2.41
N VAL A 168 -13.90 12.02 -2.05
CA VAL A 168 -12.86 11.29 -1.32
C VAL A 168 -12.48 12.06 -0.08
N ILE A 169 -12.51 11.38 1.06
CA ILE A 169 -12.15 11.91 2.37
C ILE A 169 -10.90 11.17 2.86
N GLY A 170 -9.85 11.90 3.22
CA GLY A 170 -8.61 11.32 3.73
C GLY A 170 -7.93 12.21 4.76
N THR A 171 -6.97 11.63 5.50
CA THR A 171 -6.16 12.34 6.48
C THR A 171 -4.80 12.71 5.91
N GLN A 172 -4.12 13.68 6.54
CA GLN A 172 -2.74 14.02 6.19
C GLN A 172 -1.79 12.82 6.35
N ASP A 173 -1.97 12.01 7.41
CA ASP A 173 -1.17 10.78 7.62
C ASP A 173 -1.33 9.79 6.46
N PHE A 174 -2.56 9.60 5.96
CA PHE A 174 -2.79 8.78 4.77
C PHE A 174 -2.07 9.33 3.54
N GLU A 175 -2.15 10.64 3.31
CA GLU A 175 -1.48 11.29 2.19
C GLU A 175 0.05 11.15 2.25
N ASP A 176 0.64 11.38 3.43
CA ASP A 176 2.07 11.31 3.63
C ASP A 176 2.58 9.88 3.43
N LYS A 177 1.92 8.89 4.04
CA LYS A 177 2.24 7.47 3.82
C LYS A 177 2.15 7.09 2.35
N THR A 178 1.08 7.53 1.68
CA THR A 178 0.86 7.22 0.25
C THR A 178 1.90 7.91 -0.63
N ARG A 179 2.24 9.18 -0.37
CA ARG A 179 3.29 9.93 -1.08
C ARG A 179 4.66 9.29 -0.88
N LYS A 180 4.98 8.86 0.34
CA LYS A 180 6.19 8.10 0.67
C LYS A 180 6.25 6.79 -0.12
N ALA A 181 5.17 6.01 -0.14
CA ALA A 181 5.08 4.77 -0.92
C ALA A 181 5.29 5.00 -2.43
N PHE A 182 4.64 6.01 -3.02
CA PHE A 182 4.85 6.35 -4.44
C PHE A 182 6.27 6.83 -4.74
N ARG A 183 6.92 7.56 -3.81
CA ARG A 183 8.32 7.99 -3.97
C ARG A 183 9.27 6.79 -3.96
N VAL A 184 9.05 5.83 -3.06
CA VAL A 184 9.80 4.55 -3.02
C VAL A 184 9.58 3.79 -4.32
N PHE A 185 8.33 3.59 -4.72
CA PHE A 185 7.99 2.88 -5.95
C PHE A 185 8.65 3.53 -7.18
N LYS A 186 8.57 4.86 -7.32
CA LYS A 186 9.22 5.60 -8.42
C LYS A 186 10.74 5.39 -8.44
N SER A 187 11.37 5.29 -7.27
CA SER A 187 12.82 5.08 -7.14
C SER A 187 13.23 3.65 -7.54
N LEU A 188 12.38 2.66 -7.24
CA LEU A 188 12.63 1.25 -7.54
C LEU A 188 12.20 0.83 -8.97
N MET A 189 11.26 1.56 -9.58
CA MET A 189 10.67 1.20 -10.87
C MET A 189 11.68 0.92 -12.00
N PRO A 190 12.75 1.72 -12.21
CA PRO A 190 13.72 1.45 -13.26
C PRO A 190 14.40 0.07 -13.12
N TYR A 191 14.64 -0.36 -11.89
CA TYR A 191 15.29 -1.64 -11.59
C TYR A 191 14.35 -2.81 -11.76
N LEU A 192 13.05 -2.62 -11.46
CA LEU A 192 12.02 -3.61 -11.76
C LEU A 192 11.87 -3.80 -13.27
N ILE A 193 11.91 -2.72 -14.06
CA ILE A 193 11.89 -2.78 -15.51
C ILE A 193 13.15 -3.49 -16.04
N LEU A 194 14.33 -3.11 -15.55
CA LEU A 194 15.60 -3.74 -15.94
C LEU A 194 15.60 -5.24 -15.63
N MET A 195 15.12 -5.62 -14.44
CA MET A 195 14.97 -7.01 -14.02
C MET A 195 14.01 -7.76 -14.94
N TYR A 196 12.84 -7.19 -15.25
CA TYR A 196 11.89 -7.81 -16.19
C TYR A 196 12.53 -8.03 -17.57
N VAL A 197 13.20 -7.03 -18.12
CA VAL A 197 13.87 -7.14 -19.43
C VAL A 197 14.98 -8.21 -19.39
N GLY A 198 15.82 -8.21 -18.35
CA GLY A 198 16.90 -9.17 -18.21
C GLY A 198 16.42 -10.61 -18.04
N VAL A 199 15.41 -10.84 -17.17
CA VAL A 199 14.78 -12.16 -16.98
C VAL A 199 14.22 -12.68 -18.31
N ASN A 200 13.51 -11.83 -19.05
CA ASN A 200 12.96 -12.20 -20.36
C ASN A 200 14.03 -12.47 -21.41
N TYR A 201 15.08 -11.65 -21.43
CA TYR A 201 16.20 -11.85 -22.33
C TYR A 201 16.82 -13.23 -22.10
N PHE A 202 17.16 -13.60 -20.86
CA PHE A 202 17.75 -14.92 -20.59
C PHE A 202 16.76 -16.08 -20.73
N LEU A 203 15.46 -15.84 -20.58
CA LEU A 203 14.43 -16.85 -20.82
C LEU A 203 14.35 -17.24 -22.30
N PHE A 204 14.45 -16.28 -23.23
CA PHE A 204 14.21 -16.53 -24.66
C PHE A 204 15.45 -16.45 -25.56
N ALA A 205 16.53 -15.80 -25.12
CA ALA A 205 17.73 -15.67 -25.93
C ALA A 205 18.39 -17.04 -26.16
N PRO A 206 19.01 -17.24 -27.34
CA PRO A 206 19.89 -18.37 -27.57
C PRO A 206 21.23 -18.12 -26.87
N ILE A 207 21.32 -18.55 -25.61
CA ILE A 207 22.54 -18.42 -24.80
C ILE A 207 23.50 -19.55 -25.19
N LYS A 208 24.71 -19.19 -25.62
CA LYS A 208 25.80 -20.14 -25.94
C LYS A 208 26.80 -20.32 -24.79
N ILE A 209 26.52 -19.76 -23.63
CA ILE A 209 27.37 -19.85 -22.44
C ILE A 209 27.14 -21.22 -21.81
N HIS A 210 28.21 -21.96 -21.57
CA HIS A 210 28.14 -23.21 -20.84
C HIS A 210 28.54 -22.96 -19.39
N ILE A 211 27.58 -23.09 -18.47
CA ILE A 211 27.82 -23.05 -17.03
C ILE A 211 27.68 -24.47 -16.53
N VAL A 212 28.71 -24.96 -15.83
CA VAL A 212 28.71 -26.30 -15.24
C VAL A 212 27.55 -26.42 -14.27
N GLU A 213 26.76 -27.47 -14.42
CA GLU A 213 25.63 -27.74 -13.54
C GLU A 213 26.09 -27.88 -12.08
N SER A 214 25.35 -27.26 -11.17
CA SER A 214 25.63 -27.31 -9.75
C SER A 214 24.41 -27.82 -9.00
N GLU A 215 24.56 -28.98 -8.38
CA GLU A 215 23.53 -29.53 -7.49
C GLU A 215 23.32 -28.67 -6.24
N ILE A 216 24.35 -27.91 -5.81
CA ILE A 216 24.33 -27.09 -4.59
C ILE A 216 23.57 -25.77 -4.81
N PHE A 217 23.67 -25.20 -6.02
CA PHE A 217 23.07 -23.91 -6.36
C PHE A 217 21.58 -23.73 -5.98
N PRO A 218 20.66 -24.66 -6.32
CA PRO A 218 19.25 -24.51 -5.96
C PRO A 218 19.05 -24.49 -4.44
N TYR A 219 19.75 -25.35 -3.69
CA TYR A 219 19.67 -25.36 -2.23
C TYR A 219 20.20 -24.07 -1.62
N PHE A 220 21.32 -23.54 -2.13
CA PHE A 220 21.84 -22.26 -1.68
C PHE A 220 20.88 -21.10 -2.00
N SER A 221 20.31 -21.07 -3.19
CA SER A 221 19.41 -19.99 -3.62
C SER A 221 18.09 -19.99 -2.85
N ILE A 222 17.57 -21.17 -2.52
CA ILE A 222 16.29 -21.33 -1.80
C ILE A 222 16.47 -21.24 -0.28
N PHE A 223 17.47 -21.91 0.29
CA PHE A 223 17.64 -22.02 1.75
C PHE A 223 18.81 -21.19 2.26
N GLY A 224 19.92 -21.12 1.51
CA GLY A 224 21.11 -20.38 1.91
C GLY A 224 20.90 -18.86 1.96
N MET A 225 20.28 -18.27 0.93
CA MET A 225 20.00 -16.83 0.84
C MET A 225 19.16 -16.27 2.00
N PRO A 226 18.02 -16.88 2.40
CA PRO A 226 17.26 -16.38 3.55
C PRO A 226 17.99 -16.56 4.88
N ILE A 227 18.73 -17.67 5.07
CA ILE A 227 19.57 -17.86 6.27
C ILE A 227 20.64 -16.76 6.34
N LEU A 228 21.32 -16.49 5.23
CA LEU A 228 22.33 -15.45 5.13
C LEU A 228 21.73 -14.07 5.40
N ALA A 229 20.53 -13.79 4.89
CA ALA A 229 19.80 -12.55 5.15
C ALA A 229 19.52 -12.34 6.65
N ILE A 230 19.05 -13.38 7.34
CA ILE A 230 18.79 -13.34 8.80
C ILE A 230 20.10 -13.11 9.56
N ILE A 231 21.16 -13.87 9.24
CA ILE A 231 22.46 -13.74 9.89
C ILE A 231 23.01 -12.32 9.71
N LEU A 232 23.00 -11.79 8.49
CA LEU A 232 23.48 -10.44 8.21
C LEU A 232 22.63 -9.36 8.88
N GLY A 233 21.31 -9.53 8.94
CA GLY A 233 20.42 -8.63 9.67
C GLY A 233 20.70 -8.62 11.17
N LEU A 234 20.83 -9.80 11.79
CA LEU A 234 21.12 -9.96 13.21
C LEU A 234 22.51 -9.44 13.58
N ILE A 235 23.52 -9.75 12.78
CA ILE A 235 24.90 -9.27 12.99
C ILE A 235 24.94 -7.76 12.76
N GLY A 236 24.33 -7.25 11.68
CA GLY A 236 24.27 -5.82 11.37
C GLY A 236 23.68 -5.01 12.52
N ASN A 237 22.62 -5.50 13.17
CA ASN A 237 22.01 -4.85 14.33
C ASN A 237 22.93 -4.75 15.57
N ARG A 238 24.01 -5.52 15.64
CA ARG A 238 25.00 -5.46 16.73
C ARG A 238 26.14 -4.47 16.48
N PHE A 239 26.26 -3.96 15.26
CA PHE A 239 27.24 -2.93 14.91
C PHE A 239 26.57 -1.56 14.86
N ASP A 240 27.39 -0.52 14.90
CA ASP A 240 26.97 0.87 14.71
C ASP A 240 27.65 1.49 13.48
N GLY A 241 27.09 2.62 13.03
CA GLY A 241 27.64 3.40 11.91
C GLY A 241 27.67 2.64 10.58
N PHE A 242 28.79 2.73 9.87
CA PHE A 242 28.95 2.22 8.50
C PHE A 242 28.83 0.69 8.39
N ALA A 243 29.32 -0.05 9.39
CA ALA A 243 29.26 -1.52 9.38
C ALA A 243 27.82 -2.03 9.51
N LYS A 244 27.01 -1.41 10.37
CA LYS A 244 25.57 -1.67 10.48
C LYS A 244 24.88 -1.49 9.12
N LEU A 245 25.14 -0.35 8.50
CA LEU A 245 24.55 0.06 7.24
C LEU A 245 24.83 -0.95 6.11
N ILE A 246 26.08 -1.38 5.96
CA ILE A 246 26.45 -2.38 4.94
C ILE A 246 25.77 -3.71 5.24
N LEU A 247 25.86 -4.22 6.45
CA LEU A 247 25.38 -5.55 6.80
C LEU A 247 23.85 -5.65 6.71
N THR A 248 23.13 -4.63 7.21
CA THR A 248 21.68 -4.57 7.10
C THR A 248 21.24 -4.41 5.65
N ASN A 249 21.94 -3.63 4.83
CA ASN A 249 21.66 -3.52 3.40
C ASN A 249 21.91 -4.84 2.66
N LEU A 250 23.00 -5.53 2.95
CA LEU A 250 23.32 -6.83 2.35
C LEU A 250 22.27 -7.87 2.74
N GLY A 251 21.83 -7.87 4.00
CA GLY A 251 20.72 -8.69 4.47
C GLY A 251 19.42 -8.41 3.71
N GLY A 252 19.09 -7.12 3.52
CA GLY A 252 17.93 -6.69 2.73
C GLY A 252 17.97 -7.10 1.25
N ILE A 253 19.16 -7.03 0.62
CA ILE A 253 19.38 -7.50 -0.75
C ILE A 253 19.19 -9.01 -0.84
N CYS A 254 19.78 -9.78 0.07
CA CYS A 254 19.65 -11.24 0.10
C CYS A 254 18.19 -11.67 0.31
N PHE A 255 17.48 -11.01 1.23
CA PHE A 255 16.05 -11.27 1.45
C PHE A 255 15.21 -10.95 0.22
N SER A 256 15.42 -9.78 -0.39
CA SER A 256 14.65 -9.34 -1.56
C SER A 256 14.92 -10.20 -2.79
N ALA A 257 16.19 -10.55 -3.03
CA ALA A 257 16.59 -11.41 -4.14
C ALA A 257 16.04 -12.83 -3.97
N PHE A 258 16.04 -13.38 -2.76
CA PHE A 258 15.38 -14.64 -2.43
C PHE A 258 13.88 -14.55 -2.74
N PHE A 259 13.18 -13.56 -2.20
CA PHE A 259 11.73 -13.41 -2.39
C PHE A 259 11.34 -13.32 -3.87
N LEU A 260 12.13 -12.61 -4.68
CA LEU A 260 11.87 -12.44 -6.10
C LEU A 260 12.25 -13.65 -6.96
N SER A 261 13.29 -14.41 -6.57
CA SER A 261 13.78 -15.54 -7.36
C SER A 261 13.22 -16.90 -6.93
N PHE A 262 12.79 -17.08 -5.68
CA PHE A 262 12.35 -18.37 -5.15
C PHE A 262 11.22 -19.00 -5.98
N PRO A 263 10.10 -18.31 -6.27
CA PRO A 263 9.02 -18.91 -7.06
C PRO A 263 9.46 -19.26 -8.49
N LEU A 264 10.32 -18.41 -9.07
CA LEU A 264 10.85 -18.59 -10.42
C LEU A 264 11.78 -19.79 -10.50
N ILE A 265 12.72 -19.93 -9.56
CA ILE A 265 13.64 -21.07 -9.50
C ILE A 265 12.84 -22.37 -9.38
N CYS A 266 11.91 -22.46 -8.43
CA CYS A 266 11.06 -23.64 -8.26
C CYS A 266 10.33 -23.98 -9.57
N PHE A 267 9.71 -22.99 -10.21
CA PHE A 267 9.02 -23.18 -11.48
C PHE A 267 9.97 -23.66 -12.60
N PHE A 268 11.16 -23.07 -12.73
CA PHE A 268 12.11 -23.42 -13.77
C PHE A 268 12.68 -24.83 -13.63
N TYR A 269 12.90 -25.30 -12.40
CA TYR A 269 13.28 -26.70 -12.15
C TYR A 269 12.14 -27.67 -12.48
N ILE A 270 10.88 -27.33 -12.18
CA ILE A 270 9.70 -28.15 -12.53
C ILE A 270 9.60 -28.33 -14.05
N ILE A 271 9.78 -27.26 -14.82
CA ILE A 271 9.74 -27.32 -16.29
C ILE A 271 11.06 -27.81 -16.93
N LYS A 272 12.06 -28.18 -16.12
CA LYS A 272 13.39 -28.63 -16.55
C LYS A 272 14.10 -27.65 -17.51
N LEU A 273 14.06 -26.36 -17.16
CA LEU A 273 14.80 -25.34 -17.91
C LEU A 273 16.32 -25.57 -17.77
N GLU A 274 17.09 -25.27 -18.82
CA GLU A 274 18.55 -25.38 -18.82
C GLU A 274 19.18 -24.63 -17.62
N PHE A 275 20.10 -25.29 -16.90
CA PHE A 275 20.74 -24.72 -15.71
C PHE A 275 21.38 -23.36 -15.96
N THR A 276 22.06 -23.17 -17.10
CA THR A 276 22.63 -21.88 -17.51
C THR A 276 21.58 -20.77 -17.49
N ARG A 277 20.36 -21.02 -18.00
CA ARG A 277 19.28 -20.02 -18.04
C ARG A 277 18.82 -19.69 -16.64
N ILE A 278 18.62 -20.72 -15.80
CA ILE A 278 18.22 -20.54 -14.40
C ILE A 278 19.24 -19.67 -13.67
N PHE A 279 20.54 -19.97 -13.81
CA PHE A 279 21.62 -19.22 -13.19
C PHE A 279 21.67 -17.77 -13.67
N CYS A 280 21.61 -17.52 -14.98
CA CYS A 280 21.61 -16.17 -15.54
C CYS A 280 20.40 -15.34 -15.08
N ILE A 281 19.22 -15.95 -14.99
CA ILE A 281 18.01 -15.30 -14.48
C ILE A 281 18.18 -14.94 -13.01
N TRP A 282 18.66 -15.87 -12.17
CA TRP A 282 18.92 -15.59 -10.77
C TRP A 282 19.97 -14.48 -10.58
N ALA A 283 21.09 -14.54 -11.31
CA ALA A 283 22.13 -13.52 -11.25
C ALA A 283 21.60 -12.14 -11.66
N THR A 284 20.73 -12.09 -12.68
CA THR A 284 20.06 -10.84 -13.10
C THR A 284 19.22 -10.26 -11.97
N ILE A 285 18.43 -11.08 -11.27
CA ILE A 285 17.62 -10.64 -10.14
C ILE A 285 18.52 -10.08 -9.04
N VAL A 286 19.59 -10.80 -8.67
CA VAL A 286 20.55 -10.36 -7.64
C VAL A 286 21.25 -9.05 -8.01
N ILE A 287 21.69 -8.90 -9.26
CA ILE A 287 22.36 -7.67 -9.74
C ILE A 287 21.36 -6.51 -9.71
N CYS A 288 20.15 -6.70 -10.22
CA CYS A 288 19.14 -5.65 -10.26
C CYS A 288 18.69 -5.22 -8.85
N THR A 289 18.52 -6.14 -7.91
CA THR A 289 18.20 -5.81 -6.52
C THR A 289 19.37 -5.09 -5.85
N THR A 290 20.61 -5.54 -6.06
CA THR A 290 21.81 -4.88 -5.53
C THR A 290 21.90 -3.44 -6.03
N LEU A 291 21.73 -3.23 -7.34
CA LEU A 291 21.71 -1.90 -7.93
C LEU A 291 20.57 -1.03 -7.38
N ALA A 292 19.37 -1.60 -7.21
CA ALA A 292 18.22 -0.88 -6.66
C ALA A 292 18.50 -0.35 -5.25
N PHE A 293 19.03 -1.19 -4.37
CA PHE A 293 19.37 -0.82 -3.00
C PHE A 293 20.57 0.12 -2.93
N ALA A 294 21.66 -0.16 -3.66
CA ALA A 294 22.87 0.66 -3.63
C ALA A 294 22.63 2.08 -4.17
N MET A 295 21.95 2.21 -5.32
CA MET A 295 21.72 3.51 -5.96
C MET A 295 20.61 4.33 -5.30
N ASN A 296 19.66 3.69 -4.62
CA ASN A 296 18.57 4.39 -3.94
C ASN A 296 18.72 4.42 -2.42
N TYR A 297 19.87 3.99 -1.87
CA TYR A 297 20.07 3.92 -0.43
C TYR A 297 19.67 5.22 0.28
N ASN A 298 20.23 6.36 -0.13
CA ASN A 298 19.92 7.67 0.46
C ASN A 298 18.45 8.08 0.26
N ARG A 299 17.83 7.68 -0.86
CA ARG A 299 16.43 8.02 -1.18
C ARG A 299 15.45 7.17 -0.38
N LEU A 300 15.81 5.93 -0.08
CA LEU A 300 14.99 5.01 0.72
C LEU A 300 15.14 5.34 2.21
N ASN A 301 16.35 5.61 2.69
CA ASN A 301 16.58 5.97 4.09
C ASN A 301 15.84 7.26 4.50
N GLY A 302 15.94 8.31 3.68
CA GLY A 302 15.26 9.59 3.95
C GLY A 302 13.73 9.55 3.81
N VAL A 303 13.13 8.44 3.36
CA VAL A 303 11.66 8.27 3.34
C VAL A 303 11.14 7.79 4.69
N PHE A 304 11.93 7.00 5.42
CA PHE A 304 11.54 6.38 6.69
C PHE A 304 12.01 7.16 7.93
N GLU A 305 12.86 8.17 7.75
CA GLU A 305 13.07 9.17 8.79
C GLU A 305 11.73 9.87 9.06
N LYS A 306 11.31 9.89 10.34
CA LYS A 306 10.23 10.78 10.75
C LYS A 306 10.65 12.18 10.33
N ASP A 307 9.77 12.89 9.63
CA ASP A 307 9.92 14.33 9.43
C ASP A 307 9.86 14.97 10.83
N THR A 308 10.99 15.00 11.54
CA THR A 308 11.20 15.86 12.70
C THR A 308 11.42 17.27 12.17
N SER A 309 10.32 17.95 11.90
CA SER A 309 10.23 19.39 11.68
C SER A 309 8.92 19.81 12.32
N ALA A 310 8.98 20.23 13.59
CA ALA A 310 9.10 21.62 14.04
C ALA A 310 7.74 22.32 14.03
#